data_AF-A0A3N5T621-F1
#
_entry.id   AF-A0A3N5T621-F1
#
_cell.length_a   1.000
_cell.length_b   1.000
_cell.length_c   1.000
_cell.angle_alpha   90.00
_cell.angle_beta   90.00
_cell.angle_gamma   90.00
#
_symmetry.space_group_name_H-M   'P 1'
#
loop_
_entity.id
_entity.type
_entity.pdbx_description
1 polymer ?
#
loop_
_entity_poly.entity_id
_entity_poly.type
_entity_poly.pdbx_seq_one_letter_code
_entity_poly.pdbx_strand_id
1 'polypeptide(L)'
;MSRYKVNKSIRDINAKIKAGEVVVATAEEIIDIVKSEGPEEAARQVDVVTTGTFAPMCSSGAFINFGHSVPGIKASKVWMNNVAAYAGLAAVDCFIGATEPCEDDPLNKVHPGEFTYGGGHVIQDLLERKTVFLKATAYGTDCYPNRMIEKEIALKSLPQATLCNPRNGYQNYNCAINLSNKTVYTYMGTLKPKAGNANYCSAGELSPLFNDPFYMTIGMGTRVFLGGGEGYVAWHGTQHRPSVKRTPKGIPVSPAGTLMVMGDLKKMNAKWIKGVSIQGYGCSLAVGLGVPIP
;
A
#
# COMPACT_ATOMS: atom_id res chain seq x y z
N MET A 1 -4.25 12.31 -37.00
CA MET A 1 -3.61 11.03 -37.39
C MET A 1 -3.56 10.16 -36.14
N SER A 2 -3.99 8.90 -36.21
CA SER A 2 -3.93 8.01 -35.04
C SER A 2 -2.47 7.66 -34.72
N ARG A 3 -2.10 7.70 -33.44
CA ARG A 3 -0.71 7.43 -32.99
C ARG A 3 -0.36 5.94 -33.09
N TYR A 4 -1.36 5.07 -33.08
CA TYR A 4 -1.23 3.61 -33.13
C TYR A 4 -2.17 2.99 -34.18
N LYS A 5 -1.90 1.74 -34.57
CA LYS A 5 -2.74 0.96 -35.50
C LYS A 5 -4.07 0.52 -34.89
N VAL A 6 -4.11 0.34 -33.57
CA VAL A 6 -5.31 0.06 -32.78
C VAL A 6 -5.45 1.19 -31.76
N ASN A 7 -6.64 1.77 -31.63
CA ASN A 7 -6.89 2.85 -30.67
C ASN A 7 -8.21 2.54 -29.97
N LYS A 8 -8.17 2.51 -28.64
CA LYS A 8 -9.34 2.41 -27.78
C LYS A 8 -9.43 3.66 -26.92
N SER A 9 -10.63 4.16 -26.68
CA SER A 9 -10.83 5.23 -25.71
C SER A 9 -11.34 4.64 -24.40
N ILE A 10 -11.00 5.28 -23.28
CA ILE A 10 -11.54 4.95 -21.96
C ILE A 10 -13.09 5.02 -21.98
N ARG A 11 -13.67 5.91 -22.81
CA ARG A 11 -15.12 6.00 -22.98
C ARG A 11 -15.71 4.72 -23.58
N ASP A 12 -15.08 4.18 -24.61
CA ASP A 12 -15.56 2.97 -25.29
C ASP A 12 -15.41 1.75 -24.40
N ILE A 13 -14.27 1.63 -23.70
CA ILE A 13 -14.04 0.57 -22.71
C ILE A 13 -15.09 0.63 -21.60
N ASN A 14 -15.38 1.83 -21.06
CA ASN A 14 -16.44 1.99 -20.06
C ASN A 14 -17.84 1.67 -20.61
N ALA A 15 -18.11 1.90 -21.89
CA ALA A 15 -19.36 1.49 -22.51
C ALA A 15 -19.47 -0.04 -22.57
N LYS A 16 -18.39 -0.73 -22.98
CA LYS A 16 -18.30 -2.20 -22.97
C LYS A 16 -18.44 -2.79 -21.56
N ILE A 17 -17.83 -2.17 -20.54
CA ILE A 17 -17.99 -2.57 -19.13
C ILE A 17 -19.47 -2.52 -18.73
N LYS A 18 -20.18 -1.45 -19.10
CA LYS A 18 -21.62 -1.30 -18.80
C LYS A 18 -22.49 -2.29 -19.58
N ALA A 19 -22.09 -2.66 -20.79
CA ALA A 19 -22.78 -3.64 -21.63
C ALA A 19 -22.46 -5.10 -21.23
N GLY A 20 -21.43 -5.34 -20.41
CA GLY A 20 -20.95 -6.69 -20.11
C GLY A 20 -20.15 -7.34 -21.24
N GLU A 21 -19.63 -6.53 -22.17
CA GLU A 21 -18.92 -6.95 -23.39
C GLU A 21 -17.40 -6.72 -23.31
N VAL A 22 -16.92 -6.20 -22.17
CA VAL A 22 -15.50 -5.92 -21.98
C VAL A 22 -14.69 -7.21 -21.94
N VAL A 23 -13.62 -7.27 -22.71
CA VAL A 23 -12.66 -8.37 -22.66
C VAL A 23 -11.52 -7.98 -21.73
N VAL A 24 -11.38 -8.71 -20.62
CA VAL A 24 -10.34 -8.47 -19.62
C VAL A 24 -9.40 -9.66 -19.60
N ALA A 25 -8.10 -9.39 -19.65
CA ALA A 25 -7.05 -10.38 -19.45
C ALA A 25 -6.21 -10.03 -18.21
N THR A 26 -5.61 -11.02 -17.59
CA THR A 26 -4.54 -10.82 -16.62
C THR A 26 -3.22 -10.52 -17.33
N ALA A 27 -2.26 -9.94 -16.61
CA ALA A 27 -0.91 -9.73 -17.11
C ALA A 27 -0.18 -11.04 -17.47
N GLU A 28 -0.61 -12.19 -16.96
CA GLU A 28 -0.10 -13.50 -17.36
C GLU A 28 -0.78 -13.96 -18.66
N GLU A 29 -2.12 -13.93 -18.74
CA GLU A 29 -2.87 -14.38 -19.92
C GLU A 29 -2.52 -13.59 -21.19
N ILE A 30 -2.28 -12.29 -21.07
CA ILE A 30 -1.97 -11.44 -22.23
C ILE A 30 -0.69 -11.87 -22.95
N ILE A 31 0.25 -12.52 -22.26
CA ILE A 31 1.52 -12.97 -22.84
C ILE A 31 1.26 -14.07 -23.87
N ASP A 32 0.41 -15.03 -23.54
CA ASP A 32 0.07 -16.14 -24.43
C ASP A 32 -0.79 -15.67 -25.61
N ILE A 33 -1.72 -14.73 -25.37
CA ILE A 33 -2.53 -14.10 -26.44
C ILE A 33 -1.62 -13.38 -27.43
N VAL A 34 -0.68 -12.55 -26.95
CA VAL A 34 0.26 -11.83 -27.82
C VAL A 34 1.19 -12.80 -28.56
N LYS A 35 1.61 -13.90 -27.94
CA LYS A 35 2.48 -14.89 -28.57
C LYS A 35 1.79 -15.67 -29.69
N SER A 36 0.50 -15.96 -29.53
CA SER A 36 -0.28 -16.73 -30.49
C SER A 36 -0.86 -15.87 -31.62
N GLU A 37 -1.38 -14.69 -31.31
CA GLU A 37 -2.15 -13.85 -32.24
C GLU A 37 -1.40 -12.60 -32.70
N GLY A 38 -0.35 -12.22 -31.97
CA GLY A 38 0.43 -11.01 -32.21
C GLY A 38 -0.11 -9.78 -31.46
N PRO A 39 0.72 -8.75 -31.27
CA PRO A 39 0.40 -7.60 -30.41
C PRO A 39 -0.74 -6.73 -30.94
N GLU A 40 -0.90 -6.64 -32.27
CA GLU A 40 -1.97 -5.85 -32.88
C GLU A 40 -3.34 -6.50 -32.69
N GLU A 41 -3.42 -7.81 -32.83
CA GLU A 41 -4.69 -8.54 -32.67
C GLU A 41 -5.07 -8.66 -31.20
N ALA A 42 -4.11 -8.95 -30.33
CA ALA A 42 -4.30 -8.90 -28.88
C ALA A 42 -4.87 -7.55 -28.42
N ALA A 43 -4.32 -6.44 -28.94
CA ALA A 43 -4.81 -5.09 -28.64
C ALA A 43 -6.22 -4.81 -29.19
N ARG A 44 -6.66 -5.46 -30.27
CA ARG A 44 -8.05 -5.35 -30.76
C ARG A 44 -9.01 -6.09 -29.84
N GLN A 45 -8.66 -7.31 -29.46
CA GLN A 45 -9.54 -8.19 -28.69
C GLN A 45 -9.61 -7.80 -27.23
N VAL A 46 -8.47 -7.61 -26.56
CA VAL A 46 -8.40 -7.33 -25.11
C VAL A 46 -8.57 -5.85 -24.85
N ASP A 47 -9.57 -5.50 -24.03
CA ASP A 47 -9.91 -4.12 -23.67
C ASP A 47 -9.18 -3.63 -22.41
N VAL A 48 -8.87 -4.53 -21.47
CA VAL A 48 -8.16 -4.20 -20.24
C VAL A 48 -7.22 -5.34 -19.85
N VAL A 49 -5.98 -5.01 -19.51
CA VAL A 49 -5.03 -5.91 -18.85
C VAL A 49 -4.99 -5.57 -17.36
N THR A 50 -5.23 -6.56 -16.51
CA THR A 50 -5.17 -6.41 -15.05
C THR A 50 -3.77 -6.73 -14.55
N THR A 51 -3.20 -5.78 -13.81
CA THR A 51 -1.89 -5.89 -13.17
C THR A 51 -2.04 -5.78 -11.65
N GLY A 52 -1.06 -6.24 -10.88
CA GLY A 52 -1.09 -6.09 -9.43
C GLY A 52 0.16 -6.52 -8.69
N THR A 53 0.16 -6.23 -7.40
CA THR A 53 1.21 -6.60 -6.45
C THR A 53 0.61 -6.79 -5.07
N PHE A 54 1.18 -7.71 -4.30
CA PHE A 54 0.90 -7.88 -2.88
C PHE A 54 2.23 -8.05 -2.15
N ALA A 55 2.69 -6.99 -1.50
CA ALA A 55 3.99 -6.99 -0.84
C ALA A 55 3.99 -6.07 0.40
N PRO A 56 4.95 -6.24 1.32
CA PRO A 56 5.14 -5.34 2.45
C PRO A 56 5.41 -3.89 1.98
N MET A 57 4.57 -2.95 2.43
CA MET A 57 4.66 -1.52 2.16
C MET A 57 4.79 -0.76 3.48
N CYS A 58 6.03 -0.67 3.99
CA CYS A 58 6.33 -0.07 5.29
C CYS A 58 5.94 1.41 5.41
N SER A 59 5.85 2.11 4.29
CA SER A 59 5.39 3.50 4.21
C SER A 59 3.88 3.66 4.44
N SER A 60 3.11 2.59 4.60
CA SER A 60 1.65 2.65 4.76
C SER A 60 1.23 3.18 6.14
N GLY A 61 0.01 3.67 6.22
CA GLY A 61 -0.67 4.00 7.46
C GLY A 61 -2.13 4.34 7.21
N ALA A 62 -2.83 4.77 8.25
CA ALA A 62 -4.22 5.19 8.14
C ALA A 62 -4.44 6.53 8.85
N PHE A 63 -5.12 7.45 8.16
CA PHE A 63 -5.77 8.58 8.81
C PHE A 63 -7.07 8.08 9.45
N ILE A 64 -7.24 8.36 10.73
CA ILE A 64 -8.39 7.92 11.51
C ILE A 64 -8.97 9.12 12.24
N ASN A 65 -10.27 9.33 12.04
CA ASN A 65 -11.08 10.12 12.93
C ASN A 65 -11.75 9.17 13.93
N PHE A 66 -11.45 9.30 15.22
CA PHE A 66 -11.98 8.39 16.25
C PHE A 66 -13.26 8.90 16.92
N GLY A 67 -13.81 10.03 16.46
CA GLY A 67 -15.05 10.64 16.93
C GLY A 67 -14.94 11.34 18.28
N HIS A 68 -15.73 12.41 18.43
CA HIS A 68 -15.77 13.21 19.64
C HIS A 68 -16.29 12.44 20.87
N SER A 69 -15.81 12.87 22.03
CA SER A 69 -16.35 12.49 23.35
C SER A 69 -17.24 13.60 23.90
N VAL A 70 -17.99 13.30 24.96
CA VAL A 70 -18.71 14.31 25.76
C VAL A 70 -18.27 14.15 27.22
N PRO A 71 -17.61 15.16 27.83
CA PRO A 71 -17.12 16.41 27.21
C PRO A 71 -16.12 16.19 26.05
N GLY A 72 -15.94 17.18 25.18
CA GLY A 72 -15.01 17.08 24.04
C GLY A 72 -13.54 16.98 24.46
N ILE A 73 -12.73 16.26 23.67
CA ILE A 73 -11.26 16.19 23.79
C ILE A 73 -10.58 16.77 22.55
N LYS A 74 -9.46 17.48 22.75
CA LYS A 74 -8.50 17.85 21.71
C LYS A 74 -7.22 17.06 21.93
N ALA A 75 -7.18 15.85 21.39
CA ALA A 75 -6.11 14.89 21.66
C ALA A 75 -4.75 15.41 21.21
N SER A 76 -3.78 15.37 22.11
CA SER A 76 -2.37 15.68 21.85
C SER A 76 -1.49 14.44 21.74
N LYS A 77 -1.91 13.32 22.32
CA LYS A 77 -1.31 12.00 22.13
C LYS A 77 -2.40 10.94 22.04
N VAL A 78 -2.22 9.95 21.17
CA VAL A 78 -3.19 8.89 20.89
C VAL A 78 -2.47 7.55 20.80
N TRP A 79 -3.08 6.51 21.32
CA TRP A 79 -2.65 5.12 21.20
C TRP A 79 -3.83 4.24 20.80
N MET A 80 -3.55 3.21 20.01
CA MET A 80 -4.49 2.17 19.60
C MET A 80 -3.85 0.81 19.89
N ASN A 81 -4.41 0.02 20.81
CA ASN A 81 -3.79 -1.20 21.33
C ASN A 81 -2.32 -1.00 21.73
N ASN A 82 -2.04 0.08 22.48
CA ASN A 82 -0.70 0.47 22.93
C ASN A 82 0.31 0.78 21.80
N VAL A 83 -0.15 0.91 20.56
CA VAL A 83 0.64 1.46 19.44
C VAL A 83 0.37 2.94 19.32
N ALA A 84 1.42 3.76 19.27
CA ALA A 84 1.27 5.20 19.12
C ALA A 84 0.64 5.56 17.76
N ALA A 85 -0.28 6.52 17.78
CA ALA A 85 -0.81 7.16 16.57
C ALA A 85 -0.50 8.65 16.65
N TYR A 86 0.07 9.20 15.57
CA TYR A 86 0.43 10.60 15.51
C TYR A 86 -0.82 11.47 15.59
N ALA A 87 -0.96 12.18 16.71
CA ALA A 87 -2.00 13.19 16.92
C ALA A 87 -1.57 14.54 16.28
N GLY A 88 -2.21 15.64 16.64
CA GLY A 88 -1.81 16.97 16.14
C GLY A 88 -2.30 17.30 14.73
N LEU A 89 -3.10 16.42 14.11
CA LEU A 89 -3.82 16.73 12.88
C LEU A 89 -5.04 17.62 13.13
N ALA A 90 -5.84 17.26 14.15
CA ALA A 90 -6.96 18.04 14.65
C ALA A 90 -7.39 17.47 16.03
N ALA A 91 -8.62 17.77 16.48
CA ALA A 91 -9.06 17.42 17.84
C ALA A 91 -9.20 15.90 18.07
N VAL A 92 -9.69 15.17 17.07
CA VAL A 92 -9.95 13.71 17.17
C VAL A 92 -9.45 12.94 15.97
N ASP A 93 -8.45 13.50 15.29
CA ASP A 93 -7.83 12.96 14.09
C ASP A 93 -6.39 12.57 14.39
N CYS A 94 -6.01 11.37 13.97
CA CYS A 94 -4.66 10.85 14.13
C CYS A 94 -4.21 10.05 12.89
N PHE A 95 -2.90 9.86 12.74
CA PHE A 95 -2.31 9.00 11.74
C PHE A 95 -1.58 7.84 12.41
N ILE A 96 -2.01 6.61 12.17
CA ILE A 96 -1.31 5.40 12.62
C ILE A 96 -0.40 4.88 11.51
N GLY A 97 0.91 4.87 11.77
CA GLY A 97 1.91 4.36 10.83
C GLY A 97 2.04 2.85 10.91
N ALA A 98 2.13 2.16 9.78
CA ALA A 98 2.20 0.70 9.74
C ALA A 98 3.44 0.11 10.45
N THR A 99 4.52 0.90 10.54
CA THR A 99 5.80 0.51 11.14
C THR A 99 5.95 0.95 12.59
N GLU A 100 4.93 1.59 13.18
CA GLU A 100 4.99 1.97 14.58
C GLU A 100 4.84 0.72 15.45
N PRO A 101 5.85 0.34 16.26
CA PRO A 101 5.75 -0.79 17.15
C PRO A 101 4.83 -0.47 18.34
N CYS A 102 4.46 -1.49 19.09
CA CYS A 102 3.85 -1.31 20.40
C CYS A 102 4.84 -0.61 21.36
N GLU A 103 4.37 0.24 22.28
CA GLU A 103 5.27 1.00 23.18
C GLU A 103 6.16 0.09 24.06
N ASP A 104 5.67 -1.10 24.41
CA ASP A 104 6.34 -2.08 25.24
C ASP A 104 7.12 -3.14 24.43
N ASP A 105 7.17 -3.03 23.10
CA ASP A 105 7.94 -3.94 22.26
C ASP A 105 9.44 -3.88 22.65
N PRO A 106 10.12 -5.03 22.81
CA PRO A 106 11.54 -5.06 23.17
C PRO A 106 12.45 -4.54 22.05
N LEU A 107 11.92 -4.32 20.84
CA LEU A 107 12.64 -3.94 19.63
C LEU A 107 13.83 -4.88 19.43
N ASN A 108 14.99 -4.32 19.10
CA ASN A 108 16.24 -5.08 18.95
C ASN A 108 17.08 -5.12 20.24
N LYS A 109 16.48 -4.98 21.44
CA LYS A 109 17.22 -5.17 22.72
C LYS A 109 17.88 -6.55 22.79
N VAL A 110 17.16 -7.58 22.35
CA VAL A 110 17.73 -8.90 22.03
C VAL A 110 17.60 -9.08 20.52
N HIS A 111 18.71 -8.93 19.80
CA HIS A 111 18.70 -8.97 18.34
C HIS A 111 18.81 -10.42 17.80
N PRO A 112 17.98 -10.82 16.83
CA PRO A 112 16.96 -10.01 16.14
C PRO A 112 15.62 -9.96 16.88
N GLY A 113 15.02 -8.78 16.96
CA GLY A 113 13.67 -8.58 17.53
C GLY A 113 12.57 -9.19 16.67
N GLU A 114 11.44 -9.53 17.29
CA GLU A 114 10.32 -10.20 16.62
C GLU A 114 9.28 -9.24 16.04
N PHE A 115 9.05 -8.08 16.68
CA PHE A 115 8.07 -7.08 16.27
C PHE A 115 6.65 -7.66 16.06
N THR A 116 6.16 -8.42 17.04
CA THR A 116 4.96 -9.27 16.92
C THR A 116 3.67 -8.48 16.75
N TYR A 117 3.63 -7.22 17.18
CA TYR A 117 2.46 -6.35 17.05
C TYR A 117 2.86 -4.88 16.83
N GLY A 118 2.05 -4.14 16.08
CA GLY A 118 2.33 -2.76 15.70
C GLY A 118 1.24 -2.17 14.81
N GLY A 119 1.48 -1.01 14.22
CA GLY A 119 0.43 -0.24 13.53
C GLY A 119 -0.19 -0.97 12.34
N GLY A 120 0.59 -1.77 11.59
CA GLY A 120 0.05 -2.62 10.53
C GLY A 120 -0.93 -3.69 11.06
N HIS A 121 -0.65 -4.22 12.25
CA HIS A 121 -1.53 -5.20 12.92
C HIS A 121 -2.80 -4.54 13.46
N VAL A 122 -2.72 -3.33 14.01
CA VAL A 122 -3.90 -2.54 14.41
C VAL A 122 -4.81 -2.29 13.21
N ILE A 123 -4.25 -1.89 12.06
CA ILE A 123 -5.02 -1.67 10.83
C ILE A 123 -5.70 -2.97 10.37
N GLN A 124 -5.00 -4.11 10.43
CA GLN A 124 -5.58 -5.41 10.13
C GLN A 124 -6.72 -5.77 11.10
N ASP A 125 -6.53 -5.58 12.41
CA ASP A 125 -7.54 -5.90 13.42
C ASP A 125 -8.83 -5.10 13.22
N LEU A 126 -8.72 -3.82 12.87
CA LEU A 126 -9.87 -2.99 12.49
C LEU A 126 -10.62 -3.59 11.29
N LEU A 127 -9.92 -4.03 10.25
CA LEU A 127 -10.53 -4.67 9.06
C LEU A 127 -11.15 -6.04 9.37
N GLU A 128 -10.56 -6.79 10.31
CA GLU A 128 -11.10 -8.05 10.83
C GLU A 128 -12.27 -7.84 11.79
N ARG A 129 -12.72 -6.58 11.96
CA ARG A 129 -13.84 -6.17 12.81
C ARG A 129 -13.61 -6.46 14.29
N LYS A 130 -12.34 -6.59 14.70
CA LYS A 130 -11.98 -6.69 16.12
C LYS A 130 -12.12 -5.33 16.78
N THR A 131 -12.26 -5.38 18.09
CA THR A 131 -12.21 -4.20 18.94
C THR A 131 -10.76 -3.79 19.17
N VAL A 132 -10.50 -2.49 19.13
CA VAL A 132 -9.22 -1.85 19.41
C VAL A 132 -9.40 -0.90 20.59
N PHE A 133 -8.51 -0.97 21.58
CA PHE A 133 -8.50 -0.07 22.72
C PHE A 133 -7.82 1.25 22.34
N LEU A 134 -8.60 2.33 22.34
CA LEU A 134 -8.12 3.68 22.09
C LEU A 134 -7.86 4.38 23.43
N LYS A 135 -6.67 4.95 23.58
CA LYS A 135 -6.32 5.90 24.64
C LYS A 135 -5.91 7.22 24.01
N ALA A 136 -6.42 8.33 24.53
CA ALA A 136 -5.96 9.64 24.12
C ALA A 136 -5.79 10.56 25.32
N THR A 137 -4.75 11.39 25.31
CA THR A 137 -4.50 12.42 26.31
C THR A 137 -4.48 13.80 25.66
N ALA A 138 -4.79 14.83 26.45
CA ALA A 138 -4.91 16.21 26.02
C ALA A 138 -4.55 17.17 27.17
N TYR A 139 -4.22 18.41 26.81
CA TYR A 139 -3.96 19.48 27.79
C TYR A 139 -5.23 20.14 28.33
N GLY A 140 -6.38 19.90 27.68
CA GLY A 140 -7.66 20.54 28.00
C GLY A 140 -7.72 21.99 27.54
N THR A 141 -8.86 22.40 27.00
CA THR A 141 -9.17 23.79 26.62
C THR A 141 -10.61 24.11 27.00
N ASP A 142 -11.02 25.36 26.97
CA ASP A 142 -12.42 25.73 27.25
C ASP A 142 -13.41 25.02 26.31
N CYS A 143 -13.07 24.89 25.02
CA CYS A 143 -13.89 24.14 24.04
C CYS A 143 -13.78 22.61 24.14
N TYR A 144 -12.75 22.09 24.82
CA TYR A 144 -12.40 20.67 24.88
C TYR A 144 -11.84 20.33 26.26
N PRO A 145 -12.70 20.30 27.29
CA PRO A 145 -12.23 20.25 28.68
C PRO A 145 -11.68 18.87 29.07
N ASN A 146 -12.02 17.80 28.34
CA ASN A 146 -11.49 16.47 28.66
C ASN A 146 -9.99 16.39 28.39
N ARG A 147 -9.25 15.85 29.37
CA ARG A 147 -7.79 15.64 29.33
C ARG A 147 -7.37 14.21 29.04
N MET A 148 -8.30 13.27 29.17
CA MET A 148 -8.06 11.86 28.88
C MET A 148 -9.36 11.21 28.43
N ILE A 149 -9.27 10.34 27.43
CA ILE A 149 -10.33 9.39 27.10
C ILE A 149 -9.71 8.01 26.90
N GLU A 150 -10.46 7.00 27.31
CA GLU A 150 -10.18 5.60 27.03
C GLU A 150 -11.49 4.96 26.56
N LYS A 151 -11.45 4.29 25.41
CA LYS A 151 -12.64 3.62 24.87
C LYS A 151 -12.27 2.50 23.91
N GLU A 152 -13.16 1.54 23.79
CA GLU A 152 -13.12 0.54 22.74
C GLU A 152 -13.71 1.09 21.44
N ILE A 153 -13.01 0.89 20.33
CA ILE A 153 -13.44 1.28 18.98
C ILE A 153 -13.43 0.07 18.05
N ALA A 154 -14.29 0.11 17.03
CA ALA A 154 -14.26 -0.82 15.92
C ALA A 154 -14.33 -0.03 14.61
N LEU A 155 -13.87 -0.60 13.49
CA LEU A 155 -13.86 0.10 12.19
C LEU A 155 -15.23 0.65 11.79
N LYS A 156 -16.31 -0.07 12.11
CA LYS A 156 -17.69 0.37 11.85
C LYS A 156 -18.09 1.63 12.61
N SER A 157 -17.57 1.83 13.83
CA SER A 157 -17.92 2.95 14.71
C SER A 157 -17.10 4.21 14.45
N LEU A 158 -15.98 4.10 13.72
CA LEU A 158 -15.15 5.25 13.36
C LEU A 158 -15.89 6.14 12.35
N PRO A 159 -16.03 7.45 12.59
CA PRO A 159 -16.55 8.37 11.58
C PRO A 159 -15.83 8.28 10.25
N GLN A 160 -14.49 8.23 10.27
CA GLN A 160 -13.68 8.11 9.07
C GLN A 160 -12.45 7.24 9.35
N ALA A 161 -12.06 6.46 8.34
CA ALA A 161 -10.77 5.79 8.28
C ALA A 161 -10.31 5.70 6.81
N THR A 162 -9.15 6.27 6.50
CA THR A 162 -8.58 6.27 5.14
C THR A 162 -7.19 5.68 5.17
N LEU A 163 -6.99 4.60 4.41
CA LEU A 163 -5.66 4.07 4.15
C LEU A 163 -4.90 5.09 3.31
N CYS A 164 -3.68 5.42 3.73
CA CYS A 164 -2.75 6.23 2.99
C CYS A 164 -1.44 5.45 2.85
N ASN A 165 -1.04 5.20 1.61
CA ASN A 165 0.26 4.64 1.33
C ASN A 165 1.04 5.59 0.40
N PRO A 166 1.84 6.50 0.96
CA PRO A 166 2.62 7.48 0.21
C PRO A 166 3.69 6.87 -0.71
N ARG A 167 3.88 5.55 -0.70
CA ARG A 167 4.87 4.87 -1.53
C ARG A 167 4.49 3.40 -1.70
N ASN A 168 3.88 3.09 -2.83
CA ASN A 168 3.46 1.75 -3.28
C ASN A 168 3.88 1.54 -4.74
N GLY A 169 3.69 0.33 -5.26
CA GLY A 169 3.76 0.01 -6.68
C GLY A 169 5.10 0.39 -7.30
N TYR A 170 6.21 -0.02 -6.69
CA TYR A 170 7.55 0.26 -7.25
C TYR A 170 7.66 -0.24 -8.68
N GLN A 171 8.12 0.63 -9.57
CA GLN A 171 8.34 0.31 -10.98
C GLN A 171 9.48 -0.68 -11.15
N ASN A 172 10.50 -0.65 -10.30
CA ASN A 172 11.52 -1.70 -10.18
C ASN A 172 12.15 -1.57 -8.78
N TYR A 173 12.89 -2.58 -8.35
CA TYR A 173 13.52 -2.60 -7.04
C TYR A 173 14.85 -3.34 -7.04
N ASN A 174 15.50 -3.35 -5.88
CA ASN A 174 16.77 -4.03 -5.68
C ASN A 174 16.60 -5.56 -5.54
N CYS A 175 17.69 -6.27 -5.83
CA CYS A 175 17.96 -7.62 -5.36
C CYS A 175 19.11 -7.52 -4.35
N ALA A 176 18.90 -8.05 -3.14
CA ALA A 176 19.85 -7.96 -2.05
C ALA A 176 20.48 -9.32 -1.76
N ILE A 177 21.80 -9.31 -1.59
CA ILE A 177 22.62 -10.44 -1.14
C ILE A 177 23.51 -9.98 0.01
N ASN A 178 24.06 -10.92 0.78
CA ASN A 178 24.95 -10.63 1.89
C ASN A 178 26.29 -11.36 1.71
N LEU A 179 27.35 -10.60 1.42
CA LEU A 179 28.70 -11.15 1.25
C LEU A 179 29.50 -11.26 2.55
N SER A 180 28.94 -10.82 3.68
CA SER A 180 29.60 -10.92 4.97
C SER A 180 29.57 -12.36 5.53
N ASN A 181 30.25 -12.56 6.65
CA ASN A 181 30.31 -13.85 7.35
C ASN A 181 29.19 -14.05 8.38
N LYS A 182 28.26 -13.10 8.53
CA LYS A 182 27.17 -13.15 9.53
C LYS A 182 25.81 -12.93 8.86
N THR A 183 24.75 -13.51 9.42
CA THR A 183 23.38 -13.26 8.97
C THR A 183 23.01 -11.81 9.21
N VAL A 184 22.37 -11.17 8.22
CA VAL A 184 21.87 -9.79 8.31
C VAL A 184 20.35 -9.80 8.16
N TYR A 185 19.67 -9.09 9.04
CA TYR A 185 18.22 -8.91 9.01
C TYR A 185 17.91 -7.56 8.38
N THR A 186 17.09 -7.56 7.32
CA THR A 186 16.81 -6.35 6.54
C THR A 186 15.31 -6.21 6.30
N TYR A 187 14.92 -5.05 5.76
CA TYR A 187 13.55 -4.82 5.30
C TYR A 187 13.12 -5.75 4.14
N MET A 188 14.07 -6.37 3.44
CA MET A 188 13.81 -7.39 2.42
C MET A 188 13.78 -8.81 2.99
N GLY A 189 13.86 -8.95 4.32
CA GLY A 189 14.00 -10.22 5.03
C GLY A 189 15.45 -10.60 5.34
N THR A 190 15.63 -11.83 5.79
CA THR A 190 16.91 -12.36 6.25
C THR A 190 17.84 -12.69 5.07
N LEU A 191 19.06 -12.18 5.12
CA LEU A 191 20.14 -12.47 4.17
C LEU A 191 21.25 -13.28 4.85
N LYS A 192 21.41 -14.52 4.41
CA LYS A 192 22.39 -15.49 4.90
C LYS A 192 23.82 -15.06 4.52
N PRO A 193 24.83 -15.40 5.34
CA PRO A 193 26.23 -15.15 5.03
C PRO A 193 26.66 -15.67 3.66
N LYS A 194 27.72 -15.09 3.10
CA LYS A 194 28.43 -15.59 1.91
C LYS A 194 27.52 -15.86 0.70
N ALA A 195 26.58 -14.95 0.46
CA ALA A 195 25.57 -15.04 -0.60
C ALA A 195 24.70 -16.31 -0.56
N GLY A 196 24.42 -16.85 0.63
CA GLY A 196 23.61 -18.06 0.79
C GLY A 196 22.14 -17.93 0.34
N ASN A 197 21.64 -16.70 0.12
CA ASN A 197 20.39 -16.42 -0.57
C ASN A 197 20.41 -15.02 -1.19
N ALA A 198 19.42 -14.77 -2.06
CA ALA A 198 19.09 -13.46 -2.59
C ALA A 198 17.61 -13.18 -2.34
N ASN A 199 17.29 -12.00 -1.81
CA ASN A 199 15.92 -11.53 -1.69
C ASN A 199 15.70 -10.40 -2.69
N TYR A 200 14.60 -10.43 -3.42
CA TYR A 200 14.27 -9.43 -4.42
C TYR A 200 12.81 -8.98 -4.24
N CYS A 201 12.50 -7.81 -4.77
CA CYS A 201 11.13 -7.31 -4.83
C CYS A 201 10.84 -6.81 -6.24
N SER A 202 9.91 -7.46 -6.90
CA SER A 202 9.13 -6.94 -8.02
C SER A 202 8.03 -7.95 -8.26
N ALA A 203 6.87 -7.51 -8.73
CA ALA A 203 5.85 -8.43 -9.20
C ALA A 203 6.12 -8.93 -10.64
N GLY A 204 7.26 -8.55 -11.24
CA GLY A 204 7.65 -9.00 -12.57
C GLY A 204 6.63 -8.56 -13.62
N GLU A 205 6.15 -9.51 -14.41
CA GLU A 205 5.09 -9.30 -15.41
C GLU A 205 3.78 -8.81 -14.80
N LEU A 206 3.51 -9.08 -13.53
CA LEU A 206 2.32 -8.59 -12.84
C LEU A 206 2.44 -7.11 -12.44
N SER A 207 3.63 -6.51 -12.44
CA SER A 207 3.83 -5.18 -11.85
C SER A 207 3.13 -4.07 -12.66
N PRO A 208 2.28 -3.25 -12.02
CA PRO A 208 1.57 -2.16 -12.70
C PRO A 208 2.50 -1.19 -13.44
N LEU A 209 3.53 -0.68 -12.76
CA LEU A 209 4.41 0.34 -13.34
C LEU A 209 5.45 -0.26 -14.31
N PHE A 210 5.76 -1.56 -14.22
CA PHE A 210 6.59 -2.21 -15.25
C PHE A 210 5.84 -2.29 -16.58
N ASN A 211 4.52 -2.52 -16.53
CA ASN A 211 3.65 -2.55 -17.70
C ASN A 211 3.25 -1.16 -18.22
N ASP A 212 3.51 -0.10 -17.45
CA ASP A 212 3.44 1.30 -17.90
C ASP A 212 4.80 2.01 -17.73
N PRO A 213 5.82 1.64 -18.53
CA PRO A 213 7.20 2.04 -18.28
C PRO A 213 7.41 3.56 -18.34
N PHE A 214 6.57 4.28 -19.08
CA PHE A 214 6.65 5.73 -19.28
C PHE A 214 5.54 6.52 -18.58
N TYR A 215 4.74 5.88 -17.72
CA TYR A 215 3.66 6.53 -16.95
C TYR A 215 2.61 7.19 -17.86
N MET A 216 2.31 6.57 -19.00
CA MET A 216 1.39 7.11 -19.99
C MET A 216 -0.07 6.87 -19.61
N THR A 217 -0.32 5.87 -18.78
CA THR A 217 -1.66 5.40 -18.40
C THR A 217 -1.93 5.65 -16.92
N ILE A 218 -0.96 5.33 -16.06
CA ILE A 218 -1.11 5.36 -14.61
C ILE A 218 -0.68 6.73 -14.09
N GLY A 219 -1.67 7.59 -13.86
CA GLY A 219 -1.50 8.94 -13.33
C GLY A 219 -2.38 9.22 -12.12
N MET A 220 -2.31 10.45 -11.62
CA MET A 220 -3.18 10.94 -10.56
C MET A 220 -4.66 10.79 -10.93
N GLY A 221 -5.48 10.34 -9.97
CA GLY A 221 -6.91 10.10 -10.17
C GLY A 221 -7.24 8.74 -10.81
N THR A 222 -6.24 7.95 -11.22
CA THR A 222 -6.45 6.57 -11.71
C THR A 222 -7.11 5.76 -10.61
N ARG A 223 -8.25 5.13 -10.92
CA ARG A 223 -8.94 4.19 -10.04
C ARG A 223 -8.16 2.88 -9.98
N VAL A 224 -7.92 2.40 -8.78
CA VAL A 224 -7.14 1.20 -8.53
C VAL A 224 -7.88 0.27 -7.57
N PHE A 225 -7.60 -1.02 -7.68
CA PHE A 225 -7.89 -1.96 -6.61
C PHE A 225 -6.90 -1.71 -5.47
N LEU A 226 -7.38 -1.37 -4.28
CA LEU A 226 -6.53 -1.13 -3.12
C LEU A 226 -7.10 -1.86 -1.90
N GLY A 227 -6.37 -2.85 -1.40
CA GLY A 227 -6.72 -3.55 -0.17
C GLY A 227 -8.06 -4.27 -0.21
N GLY A 228 -8.56 -4.69 -1.38
CA GLY A 228 -9.90 -5.30 -1.49
C GLY A 228 -11.04 -4.32 -1.80
N GLY A 229 -10.77 -3.02 -1.80
CA GLY A 229 -11.73 -1.96 -2.13
C GLY A 229 -11.27 -1.10 -3.31
N GLU A 230 -12.02 -0.03 -3.56
CA GLU A 230 -11.62 1.02 -4.50
C GLU A 230 -10.64 1.98 -3.82
N GLY A 231 -9.54 2.27 -4.52
CA GLY A 231 -8.60 3.32 -4.18
C GLY A 231 -8.26 4.17 -5.39
N TYR A 232 -7.39 5.16 -5.16
CA TYR A 232 -6.96 6.09 -6.18
C TYR A 232 -5.45 6.32 -6.08
N VAL A 233 -4.81 6.52 -7.22
CA VAL A 233 -3.50 7.17 -7.26
C VAL A 233 -3.69 8.62 -6.86
N ALA A 234 -3.29 8.97 -5.64
CA ALA A 234 -3.43 10.31 -5.10
C ALA A 234 -2.28 11.23 -5.54
N TRP A 235 -1.09 10.67 -5.75
CA TRP A 235 0.08 11.43 -6.21
C TRP A 235 1.19 10.47 -6.72
N HIS A 236 2.33 11.01 -7.12
CA HIS A 236 3.55 10.21 -7.21
C HIS A 236 4.03 9.82 -5.81
N GLY A 237 4.69 8.67 -5.69
CA GLY A 237 5.18 8.21 -4.40
C GLY A 237 6.37 9.03 -3.88
N THR A 238 6.62 9.00 -2.58
CA THR A 238 7.67 9.83 -1.94
C THR A 238 9.10 9.47 -2.35
N GLN A 239 9.31 8.30 -2.96
CA GLN A 239 10.58 7.91 -3.57
C GLN A 239 10.47 7.76 -5.09
N HIS A 240 9.54 8.48 -5.72
CA HIS A 240 9.36 8.42 -7.16
C HIS A 240 10.61 8.94 -7.87
N ARG A 241 11.28 8.05 -8.62
CA ARG A 241 12.51 8.36 -9.34
C ARG A 241 12.37 8.00 -10.84
N PRO A 242 11.82 8.90 -11.67
CA PRO A 242 11.53 8.59 -13.07
C PRO A 242 12.77 8.58 -13.96
N SER A 243 13.78 9.39 -13.61
CA SER A 243 15.02 9.62 -14.36
C SER A 243 16.11 8.61 -14.02
N VAL A 244 15.84 7.33 -14.30
CA VAL A 244 16.83 6.24 -14.19
C VAL A 244 17.25 5.73 -15.55
N LYS A 245 18.38 5.02 -15.60
CA LYS A 245 18.80 4.30 -16.79
C LYS A 245 17.72 3.27 -17.18
N ARG A 246 17.42 3.20 -18.47
CA ARG A 246 16.41 2.31 -19.05
C ARG A 246 17.03 1.47 -20.16
N THR A 247 16.44 0.31 -20.42
CA THR A 247 16.75 -0.50 -21.61
C THR A 247 16.27 0.23 -22.88
N PRO A 248 16.67 -0.20 -24.09
CA PRO A 248 16.12 0.33 -25.34
C PRO A 248 14.58 0.22 -25.44
N LYS A 249 13.98 -0.72 -24.70
CA LYS A 249 12.51 -0.90 -24.61
C LYS A 249 11.85 -0.02 -23.54
N GLY A 250 12.60 0.88 -22.88
CA GLY A 250 12.08 1.81 -21.89
C GLY A 250 12.00 1.28 -20.45
N ILE A 251 12.33 0.00 -20.24
CA ILE A 251 12.23 -0.65 -18.93
C ILE A 251 13.36 -0.18 -18.01
N PRO A 252 13.10 0.28 -16.77
CA PRO A 252 14.15 0.73 -15.86
C PRO A 252 15.02 -0.44 -15.37
N VAL A 253 16.33 -0.21 -15.27
CA VAL A 253 17.31 -1.22 -14.80
C VAL A 253 17.71 -1.06 -13.34
N SER A 254 17.05 -0.15 -12.62
CA SER A 254 17.29 0.14 -11.20
C SER A 254 15.99 0.66 -10.55
N PRO A 255 15.92 0.80 -9.21
CA PRO A 255 14.71 1.31 -8.55
C PRO A 255 14.26 2.67 -9.11
N ALA A 256 12.99 2.75 -9.49
CA ALA A 256 12.46 3.84 -10.30
C ALA A 256 11.19 4.47 -9.71
N GLY A 257 10.13 4.68 -10.51
CA GLY A 257 8.89 5.31 -10.07
C GLY A 257 8.17 4.55 -8.96
N THR A 258 7.41 5.30 -8.16
CA THR A 258 6.46 4.78 -7.16
C THR A 258 5.17 5.58 -7.22
N LEU A 259 4.10 5.02 -6.67
CA LEU A 259 2.78 5.64 -6.56
C LEU A 259 2.48 6.00 -5.11
N MET A 260 1.79 7.11 -4.89
CA MET A 260 1.07 7.35 -3.64
C MET A 260 -0.39 6.97 -3.88
N VAL A 261 -0.91 6.06 -3.06
CA VAL A 261 -2.29 5.58 -3.17
C VAL A 261 -3.06 5.81 -1.89
N MET A 262 -4.34 6.14 -2.03
CA MET A 262 -5.26 6.36 -0.92
C MET A 262 -6.62 5.71 -1.21
N GLY A 263 -7.31 5.28 -0.15
CA GLY A 263 -8.63 4.68 -0.28
C GLY A 263 -9.37 4.59 1.04
N ASP A 264 -10.68 4.39 0.96
CA ASP A 264 -11.55 4.23 2.13
C ASP A 264 -11.28 2.87 2.80
N LEU A 265 -10.65 2.90 3.98
CA LEU A 265 -10.30 1.69 4.72
C LEU A 265 -11.56 0.90 5.12
N LYS A 266 -12.70 1.57 5.31
CA LYS A 266 -13.96 0.93 5.70
C LYS A 266 -14.55 0.05 4.59
N LYS A 267 -14.08 0.19 3.34
CA LYS A 267 -14.47 -0.61 2.18
C LYS A 267 -13.44 -1.68 1.79
N MET A 268 -12.36 -1.81 2.55
CA MET A 268 -11.28 -2.76 2.29
C MET A 268 -11.53 -4.11 2.99
N ASN A 269 -10.68 -5.09 2.72
CA ASN A 269 -10.76 -6.43 3.25
C ASN A 269 -9.40 -6.89 3.81
N ALA A 270 -9.41 -7.46 5.01
CA ALA A 270 -8.21 -7.97 5.68
C ALA A 270 -7.48 -9.08 4.91
N LYS A 271 -8.08 -9.71 3.90
CA LYS A 271 -7.39 -10.63 2.98
C LYS A 271 -6.27 -9.94 2.19
N TRP A 272 -6.46 -8.66 1.87
CA TRP A 272 -5.56 -7.87 1.01
C TRP A 272 -4.79 -6.79 1.78
N ILE A 273 -4.99 -6.71 3.10
CA ILE A 273 -4.30 -5.80 4.02
C ILE A 273 -3.92 -6.62 5.25
N LYS A 274 -2.63 -6.93 5.39
CA LYS A 274 -2.12 -7.79 6.47
C LYS A 274 -0.99 -7.09 7.22
N GLY A 275 -1.10 -7.03 8.55
CA GLY A 275 0.02 -6.74 9.41
C GLY A 275 1.09 -7.81 9.22
N VAL A 276 2.35 -7.40 9.14
CA VAL A 276 3.48 -8.31 8.99
C VAL A 276 4.58 -7.95 9.96
N SER A 277 5.26 -8.97 10.48
CA SER A 277 6.44 -8.85 11.32
C SER A 277 7.67 -9.28 10.54
N ILE A 278 8.65 -8.38 10.39
CA ILE A 278 9.91 -8.66 9.71
C ILE A 278 11.00 -8.74 10.78
N GLN A 279 11.41 -9.97 11.08
CA GLN A 279 12.39 -10.27 12.13
C GLN A 279 13.65 -9.40 11.98
N GLY A 280 14.05 -8.75 13.08
CA GLY A 280 15.21 -7.86 13.16
C GLY A 280 15.04 -6.49 12.52
N TYR A 281 13.96 -6.26 11.75
CA TYR A 281 13.71 -5.00 11.05
C TYR A 281 12.56 -4.18 11.65
N GLY A 282 11.38 -4.77 11.80
CA GLY A 282 10.19 -4.03 12.23
C GLY A 282 8.87 -4.69 11.86
N CYS A 283 7.77 -4.16 12.39
CA CYS A 283 6.44 -4.42 11.86
C CYS A 283 6.18 -3.59 10.59
N SER A 284 5.22 -4.01 9.78
CA SER A 284 4.83 -3.35 8.52
C SER A 284 3.42 -3.77 8.12
N LEU A 285 2.98 -3.37 6.93
CA LEU A 285 1.69 -3.74 6.34
C LEU A 285 1.90 -4.25 4.91
N ALA A 286 1.48 -5.49 4.63
CA ALA A 286 1.35 -6.00 3.28
C ALA A 286 0.06 -5.48 2.64
N VAL A 287 0.19 -4.87 1.46
CA VAL A 287 -0.90 -4.16 0.78
C VAL A 287 -1.11 -4.70 -0.61
N GLY A 288 -2.34 -5.11 -0.91
CA GLY A 288 -2.78 -5.49 -2.25
C GLY A 288 -3.07 -4.25 -3.08
N LEU A 289 -2.39 -4.13 -4.22
CA LEU A 289 -2.61 -3.07 -5.19
C LEU A 289 -2.83 -3.72 -6.56
N GLY A 290 -3.88 -3.33 -7.27
CA GLY A 290 -4.12 -3.72 -8.65
C GLY A 290 -4.45 -2.51 -9.51
N VAL A 291 -3.92 -2.47 -10.72
CA VAL A 291 -4.15 -1.37 -11.65
C VAL A 291 -4.62 -1.93 -12.99
N PRO A 292 -5.81 -1.55 -13.48
CA PRO A 292 -6.24 -1.90 -14.82
C PRO A 292 -5.51 -1.00 -15.84
N ILE A 293 -4.95 -1.61 -16.88
CA ILE A 293 -4.33 -0.92 -18.02
C ILE A 293 -5.25 -1.12 -19.24
N PRO A 294 -5.84 -0.05 -19.79
CA PRO A 294 -6.71 -0.08 -20.98
C PRO A 294 -5.93 -0.23 -22.30
#